data_AF-F8C5D8-F1
#
_entry.id   AF-F8C5D8-F1
#
_cell.length_a   1.000
_cell.length_b   1.000
_cell.length_c   1.000
_cell.angle_alpha   90.00
_cell.angle_beta   90.00
_cell.angle_gamma   90.00
#
_symmetry.space_group_name_H-M   'P 1'
#
loop_
_entity.id
_entity.type
_entity.pdbx_description
1 polymer ?
#
loop_
_entity_poly.entity_id
_entity_poly.type
_entity_poly.pdbx_seq_one_letter_code
_entity_poly.pdbx_strand_id
1 'polypeptide(L)'
;MPITIAVKYRKIEKPKQSTPTPEVEKRWEELEKKSCWYIGFKKEIYICKEGGECRTLQPDKYKYDKEKCELEVTLAPGESIKVAEICCSYTGPEKRFADKLNVEELNINTPGGLIKYEGFELLKIFKKKDKTKYVLEYS
;
A
#
# COMPACT_ATOMS: atom_id res chain seq x y z
N MET A 1 5.75 12.23 -18.50
CA MET A 1 5.26 13.27 -17.56
C MET A 1 5.15 12.66 -16.17
N PRO A 2 5.31 13.42 -15.08
CA PRO A 2 5.09 12.89 -13.74
C PRO A 2 3.62 12.50 -13.54
N ILE A 3 3.38 11.50 -12.69
CA ILE A 3 2.04 11.07 -12.28
C ILE A 3 1.93 11.16 -10.76
N THR A 4 0.73 11.42 -10.24
CA THR A 4 0.48 11.40 -8.79
C THR A 4 -0.31 10.16 -8.45
N ILE A 5 0.19 9.39 -7.49
CA ILE A 5 -0.46 8.19 -6.99
C ILE A 5 -0.96 8.47 -5.58
N ALA A 6 -2.24 8.19 -5.33
CA ALA A 6 -2.81 8.15 -3.99
C ALA A 6 -3.19 6.69 -3.64
N VAL A 7 -2.70 6.22 -2.49
CA VAL A 7 -2.91 4.86 -2.01
C VAL A 7 -3.64 4.91 -0.68
N LYS A 8 -4.82 4.32 -0.61
CA LYS A 8 -5.58 4.18 0.62
C LYS A 8 -5.33 2.82 1.24
N TYR A 9 -4.96 2.83 2.52
CA TYR A 9 -4.66 1.64 3.28
C TYR A 9 -5.77 1.31 4.27
N ARG A 10 -5.93 0.01 4.53
CA ARG A 10 -6.82 -0.49 5.56
C ARG A 10 -6.43 0.06 6.93
N LYS A 11 -7.42 0.57 7.66
CA LYS A 11 -7.28 0.95 9.07
C LYS A 11 -7.06 -0.26 9.96
N ILE A 12 -6.31 -0.08 11.03
CA ILE A 12 -6.17 -1.12 12.04
C ILE A 12 -7.47 -1.12 12.86
N GLU A 13 -8.28 -2.16 12.69
CA GLU A 13 -9.49 -2.37 13.47
C GLU A 13 -9.26 -3.40 14.56
N LYS A 14 -9.76 -3.12 15.76
CA LYS A 14 -9.73 -4.07 16.87
C LYS A 14 -10.57 -5.29 16.49
N PRO A 15 -10.04 -6.51 16.54
CA PRO A 15 -10.81 -7.71 16.26
C PRO A 15 -11.92 -7.82 17.29
N LYS A 16 -13.12 -8.19 16.83
CA LYS A 16 -14.25 -8.51 17.69
C LYS A 16 -13.98 -9.83 18.42
N GLN A 17 -13.11 -9.82 19.43
CA GLN A 17 -12.95 -10.92 20.37
C GLN A 17 -13.84 -10.70 21.58
N SER A 18 -14.44 -11.78 22.07
CA SER A 18 -15.37 -11.79 23.21
C SER A 18 -14.68 -11.51 24.56
N THR A 19 -13.36 -11.73 24.68
CA THR A 19 -12.58 -11.30 25.87
C THR A 19 -11.07 -11.26 25.54
N PRO A 20 -10.45 -10.09 25.36
CA PRO A 20 -9.01 -9.99 25.14
C PRO A 20 -8.23 -10.12 26.46
N THR A 21 -7.05 -10.75 26.43
CA THR A 21 -6.13 -10.78 27.58
C THR A 21 -5.34 -9.46 27.69
N PRO A 22 -4.78 -9.09 28.85
CA PRO A 22 -4.03 -7.84 29.02
C PRO A 22 -2.85 -7.68 28.05
N GLU A 23 -2.18 -8.77 27.69
CA GLU A 23 -1.10 -8.78 26.70
C GLU A 23 -1.61 -8.50 25.28
N VAL A 24 -2.79 -9.03 24.95
CA VAL A 24 -3.46 -8.77 23.67
C VAL A 24 -3.91 -7.30 23.62
N GLU A 25 -4.47 -6.77 24.70
CA GLU A 25 -4.87 -5.36 24.78
C GLU A 25 -3.69 -4.41 24.62
N LYS A 26 -2.59 -4.62 25.35
CA LYS A 26 -1.39 -3.80 25.24
C LYS A 26 -0.81 -3.81 23.82
N ARG A 27 -0.78 -4.98 23.18
CA ARG A 27 -0.33 -5.12 21.79
C ARG A 27 -1.27 -4.41 20.81
N TRP A 28 -2.58 -4.42 21.07
CA TRP A 28 -3.55 -3.65 20.28
C TRP A 28 -3.37 -2.16 20.45
N GLU A 29 -3.17 -1.65 21.66
CA GLU A 29 -2.91 -0.22 21.90
C GLU A 29 -1.65 0.27 21.15
N GLU A 30 -0.59 -0.55 21.10
CA GLU A 30 0.61 -0.24 20.33
C GLU A 30 0.37 -0.26 18.81
N LEU A 31 -0.55 -1.10 18.33
CA LEU A 31 -0.95 -1.18 16.93
C LEU A 31 -1.92 -0.06 16.54
N GLU A 32 -2.86 0.34 17.40
CA GLU A 32 -3.75 1.48 17.15
C GLU A 32 -2.98 2.79 17.03
N LYS A 33 -1.88 2.95 17.80
CA LYS A 33 -0.96 4.09 17.64
C LYS A 33 -0.39 4.22 16.23
N LYS A 34 -0.34 3.12 15.46
CA LYS A 34 0.17 3.05 14.10
C LYS A 34 -0.87 3.41 13.02
N SER A 35 -2.14 3.55 13.40
CA SER A 35 -3.32 4.03 12.62
C SER A 35 -3.65 3.30 11.32
N CYS A 36 -2.66 2.91 10.51
CA CYS A 36 -2.82 2.27 9.20
C CYS A 36 -1.86 1.09 9.05
N TRP A 37 -2.35 -0.03 8.49
CA TRP A 37 -1.63 -1.30 8.45
C TRP A 37 -0.28 -1.27 7.74
N TYR A 38 -0.15 -0.55 6.62
CA TYR A 38 1.11 -0.56 5.88
C TYR A 38 2.11 0.47 6.42
N ILE A 39 1.68 1.73 6.53
CA ILE A 39 2.53 2.87 6.86
C ILE A 39 3.07 2.76 8.29
N GLY A 40 2.21 2.42 9.25
CA GLY A 40 2.62 2.32 10.64
C GLY A 40 3.54 1.12 10.94
N PHE A 41 3.55 0.10 10.07
CA PHE A 41 4.46 -1.04 10.16
C PHE A 41 5.77 -0.82 9.40
N LYS A 42 5.69 -0.27 8.17
CA LYS A 42 6.88 -0.10 7.33
C LYS A 42 7.75 1.09 7.73
N LYS A 43 7.21 2.11 8.42
CA LYS A 43 7.88 3.36 8.86
C LYS A 43 8.58 4.19 7.76
N GLU A 44 8.89 3.62 6.60
CA GLU A 44 9.62 4.22 5.50
C GLU A 44 8.94 3.93 4.16
N ILE A 45 8.81 4.97 3.35
CA ILE A 45 8.30 4.90 1.98
C ILE A 45 9.49 4.94 1.04
N TYR A 46 9.54 4.06 0.05
CA TYR A 46 10.65 3.99 -0.89
C TYR A 46 10.17 4.27 -2.31
N ILE A 47 10.94 5.09 -3.04
CA ILE A 47 10.86 5.17 -4.50
C ILE A 47 12.09 4.49 -5.08
N CYS A 48 11.87 3.64 -6.08
CA CYS A 48 12.93 2.95 -6.81
C CYS A 48 12.92 3.38 -8.27
N LYS A 49 14.10 3.60 -8.85
CA LYS A 49 14.23 3.72 -10.31
C LYS A 49 14.09 2.34 -10.96
N GLU A 50 13.52 2.29 -12.16
CA GLU A 50 13.44 1.05 -12.90
C GLU A 50 14.85 0.42 -13.10
N GLY A 51 15.02 -0.81 -12.64
CA GLY A 51 16.30 -1.54 -12.71
C GLY A 51 17.41 -1.01 -11.80
N GLY A 52 17.12 -0.05 -10.92
CA GLY A 52 18.13 0.65 -10.12
C GLY A 52 17.86 0.68 -8.62
N GLU A 53 18.52 1.62 -7.95
CA GLU A 53 18.48 1.77 -6.50
C GLU A 53 17.14 2.35 -5.99
N CYS A 54 16.79 1.95 -4.77
CA CYS A 54 15.68 2.50 -4.01
C CYS A 54 16.19 3.54 -3.02
N ARG A 55 15.45 4.64 -2.86
CA ARG A 55 15.71 5.67 -1.86
C ARG A 55 14.51 5.85 -0.94
N THR A 56 14.77 6.07 0.34
CA THR A 56 13.74 6.48 1.28
C THR A 56 13.25 7.87 0.93
N LEU A 57 11.94 8.05 0.91
CA LEU A 57 11.30 9.33 0.67
C LEU A 57 11.34 10.17 1.94
N GLN A 58 11.79 11.42 1.81
CA GLN A 58 11.70 12.38 2.90
C GLN A 58 10.23 12.79 3.12
N PRO A 59 9.83 13.14 4.36
CA PRO A 59 8.45 13.51 4.70
C PRO A 59 7.85 14.66 3.90
N ASP A 60 8.67 15.55 3.34
CA ASP A 60 8.23 16.66 2.49
C ASP A 60 7.88 16.24 1.05
N LYS A 61 8.25 15.01 0.66
CA LYS A 61 8.04 14.48 -0.71
C LYS A 61 6.76 13.66 -0.87
N TYR A 62 6.01 13.46 0.21
CA TYR A 62 4.72 12.78 0.17
C TYR A 62 3.72 13.48 1.07
N LYS A 63 2.43 13.33 0.78
CA LYS A 63 1.36 13.73 1.71
C LYS A 63 0.78 12.50 2.34
N TYR A 64 0.58 12.53 3.65
CA TYR A 64 -0.04 11.44 4.38
C TYR A 64 -1.18 11.95 5.24
N ASP A 65 -2.40 11.51 4.91
CA ASP A 65 -3.60 11.75 5.72
C ASP A 65 -3.78 10.57 6.68
N LYS A 66 -3.41 10.79 7.94
CA LYS A 66 -3.49 9.78 9.00
C LYS A 66 -4.93 9.37 9.31
N GLU A 67 -5.88 10.28 9.20
CA GLU A 67 -7.29 10.01 9.49
C GLU A 67 -7.93 9.18 8.38
N LYS A 68 -7.53 9.40 7.12
CA LYS A 68 -8.03 8.63 5.97
C LYS A 68 -7.20 7.41 5.63
N CYS A 69 -6.03 7.26 6.25
CA CYS A 69 -5.03 6.25 5.88
C CYS A 69 -4.60 6.34 4.41
N GLU A 70 -4.41 7.55 3.92
CA GLU A 70 -4.12 7.81 2.51
C GLU A 70 -2.71 8.40 2.32
N LEU A 71 -1.93 7.79 1.42
CA LEU A 71 -0.61 8.25 1.03
C LEU A 71 -0.65 8.77 -0.41
N GLU A 72 -0.29 10.03 -0.61
CA GLU A 72 -0.13 10.65 -1.92
C GLU A 72 1.36 10.89 -2.24
N VAL A 73 1.81 10.41 -3.40
CA VAL A 73 3.20 10.52 -3.88
C VAL A 73 3.20 10.84 -5.37
N THR A 74 4.01 11.81 -5.78
CA THR A 74 4.29 12.07 -7.20
C THR A 74 5.51 11.28 -7.67
N LEU A 75 5.35 10.51 -8.74
CA LEU A 75 6.42 9.75 -9.39
C LEU A 75 6.86 10.45 -10.67
N ALA A 76 8.17 10.61 -10.84
CA ALA A 76 8.75 10.98 -12.13
C ALA A 76 8.72 9.78 -13.11
N PRO A 77 8.85 10.02 -14.43
CA PRO A 77 9.00 8.93 -15.40
C PRO A 77 10.15 7.98 -15.01
N GLY A 78 9.87 6.67 -15.02
CA GLY A 78 10.83 5.62 -14.64
C GLY A 78 10.99 5.41 -13.13
N GLU A 79 10.25 6.13 -12.29
CA GLU A 79 10.17 5.86 -10.85
C GLU A 79 9.02 4.89 -10.53
N SER A 80 9.19 4.13 -9.45
CA SER A 80 8.23 3.15 -8.95
C SER A 80 8.15 3.19 -7.43
N ILE A 81 7.00 2.82 -6.87
CA ILE A 81 6.75 2.78 -5.43
C ILE A 81 6.20 1.41 -5.02
N LYS A 82 6.66 0.90 -3.88
CA LYS A 82 6.06 -0.30 -3.28
C LYS A 82 4.84 0.09 -2.46
N VAL A 83 3.66 -0.24 -2.98
CA VAL A 83 2.38 0.06 -2.33
C VAL A 83 1.86 -1.05 -1.42
N ALA A 84 2.32 -2.30 -1.59
CA ALA A 84 1.84 -3.41 -0.78
C ALA A 84 2.88 -4.51 -0.61
N GLU A 85 2.68 -5.32 0.43
CA GLU A 85 3.44 -6.53 0.70
C GLU A 85 2.45 -7.59 1.21
N ILE A 86 2.41 -8.73 0.53
CA ILE A 86 1.58 -9.87 0.90
C ILE A 86 2.52 -10.95 1.40
N CYS A 87 2.34 -11.43 2.64
CA CYS A 87 3.12 -12.57 3.14
C CYS A 87 2.73 -13.84 2.38
N CYS A 88 3.65 -14.81 2.43
CA CYS A 88 3.36 -16.21 2.17
C CYS A 88 3.17 -16.51 0.67
N SER A 89 2.90 -17.76 0.30
CA SER A 89 2.85 -18.27 -1.08
C SER A 89 1.73 -17.63 -1.92
N TYR A 90 1.91 -16.37 -2.33
CA TYR A 90 1.03 -15.67 -3.25
C TYR A 90 1.25 -16.22 -4.67
N THR A 91 0.24 -16.88 -5.21
CA THR A 91 0.27 -17.52 -6.53
C THR A 91 -0.37 -16.68 -7.62
N GLY A 92 -1.05 -15.59 -7.26
CA GLY A 92 -1.73 -14.70 -8.21
C GLY A 92 -3.03 -14.13 -7.66
N PRO A 93 -3.79 -13.39 -8.49
CA PRO A 93 -4.99 -12.67 -8.08
C PRO A 93 -6.16 -13.65 -7.89
N GLU A 94 -6.12 -14.43 -6.82
CA GLU A 94 -7.25 -15.23 -6.37
C GLU A 94 -8.01 -14.46 -5.28
N LYS A 95 -9.35 -14.59 -5.25
CA LYS A 95 -10.21 -13.83 -4.33
C LYS A 95 -9.79 -13.97 -2.86
N ARG A 96 -9.29 -15.14 -2.45
CA ARG A 96 -8.77 -15.43 -1.10
C ARG A 96 -7.56 -14.58 -0.68
N PHE A 97 -6.89 -13.92 -1.61
CA PHE A 97 -5.78 -13.01 -1.33
C PHE A 97 -6.22 -11.54 -1.26
N ALA A 98 -7.44 -11.20 -1.69
CA ALA A 98 -7.97 -9.83 -1.60
C ALA A 98 -7.97 -9.32 -0.15
N ASP A 99 -8.35 -10.18 0.80
CA ASP A 99 -8.42 -9.80 2.21
C ASP A 99 -7.03 -9.63 2.86
N LYS A 100 -5.98 -10.17 2.23
CA LYS A 100 -4.59 -10.05 2.68
C LYS A 100 -3.89 -8.81 2.15
N LEU A 101 -4.53 -8.10 1.22
CA LEU A 101 -4.02 -6.85 0.70
C LEU A 101 -4.40 -5.73 1.67
N ASN A 102 -3.38 -5.06 2.20
CA ASN A 102 -3.58 -3.92 3.10
C ASN A 102 -3.93 -2.62 2.35
N VAL A 103 -3.98 -2.66 1.02
CA VAL A 103 -4.38 -1.54 0.15
C VAL A 103 -5.84 -1.73 -0.23
N GLU A 104 -6.66 -0.72 0.03
CA GLU A 104 -8.08 -0.71 -0.31
C GLU A 104 -8.33 -0.08 -1.68
N GLU A 105 -7.61 1.01 -1.97
CA GLU A 105 -7.80 1.83 -3.16
C GLU A 105 -6.45 2.35 -3.67
N LEU A 106 -6.31 2.37 -5.00
CA LEU A 106 -5.20 2.96 -5.73
C LEU A 106 -5.75 3.93 -6.77
N ASN A 107 -5.39 5.19 -6.63
CA ASN A 107 -5.74 6.27 -7.54
C ASN A 107 -4.49 6.74 -8.27
N ILE A 108 -4.56 6.81 -9.59
CA ILE A 108 -3.49 7.31 -10.46
C ILE A 108 -4.03 8.56 -11.16
N ASN A 109 -3.56 9.72 -10.72
CA ASN A 109 -3.86 11.02 -11.30
C ASN A 109 -2.86 11.31 -12.42
N THR A 110 -3.38 11.44 -13.63
CA THR A 110 -2.60 11.73 -14.84
C THR A 110 -3.15 12.96 -15.54
N PRO A 111 -2.40 13.55 -16.49
CA PRO A 111 -2.91 14.68 -17.27
C PRO A 111 -4.21 14.36 -18.03
N GLY A 112 -4.46 13.08 -18.34
CA GLY A 112 -5.66 12.62 -19.05
C GLY A 112 -6.85 12.29 -18.14
N GLY A 113 -6.68 12.33 -16.81
CA GLY A 113 -7.75 12.07 -15.84
C GLY A 113 -7.32 11.20 -14.66
N LEU A 114 -8.30 10.86 -13.83
CA LEU A 114 -8.14 9.97 -12.67
C LEU A 114 -8.47 8.53 -13.07
N ILE A 115 -7.57 7.61 -12.77
CA ILE A 115 -7.78 6.17 -12.85
C ILE A 115 -7.86 5.62 -11.44
N LYS A 116 -8.91 4.85 -11.13
CA LYS A 116 -9.19 4.34 -9.79
C LYS A 116 -9.34 2.83 -9.80
N TYR A 117 -8.66 2.16 -8.89
CA TYR A 117 -8.72 0.71 -8.66
C TYR A 117 -9.04 0.43 -7.20
N GLU A 118 -9.95 -0.51 -6.94
CA GLU A 118 -10.37 -0.86 -5.57
C GLU A 118 -10.48 -2.38 -5.39
N GLY A 119 -10.26 -2.82 -4.15
CA GLY A 119 -10.52 -4.20 -3.71
C GLY A 119 -9.85 -5.25 -4.58
N PHE A 120 -10.62 -6.22 -5.07
CA PHE A 120 -10.08 -7.33 -5.86
C PHE A 120 -9.60 -6.91 -7.26
N GLU A 121 -10.16 -5.85 -7.85
CA GLU A 121 -9.71 -5.33 -9.14
C GLU A 121 -8.28 -4.81 -9.06
N LEU A 122 -7.89 -4.26 -7.90
CA LEU A 122 -6.52 -3.84 -7.65
C LEU A 122 -5.53 -4.99 -7.80
N LEU A 123 -5.85 -6.21 -7.38
CA LEU A 123 -4.94 -7.36 -7.55
C LEU A 123 -4.83 -7.81 -9.01
N LYS A 124 -5.91 -7.70 -9.79
CA LYS A 124 -5.94 -8.17 -11.18
C LYS A 124 -5.10 -7.33 -12.12
N ILE A 125 -4.94 -6.04 -11.82
CA ILE A 125 -4.20 -5.12 -12.69
C ILE A 125 -2.68 -5.28 -12.58
N PHE A 126 -2.18 -5.84 -11.47
CA PHE A 126 -0.75 -6.09 -11.32
C PHE A 126 -0.37 -7.36 -12.09
N LYS A 127 0.61 -7.24 -12.98
CA LYS A 127 1.12 -8.36 -13.76
C LYS A 127 2.33 -8.98 -13.06
N LYS A 128 2.42 -10.30 -13.08
CA LYS A 128 3.59 -11.02 -12.55
C LYS A 128 4.82 -10.65 -13.38
N LYS A 129 5.85 -10.07 -12.76
CA LYS A 129 7.14 -9.76 -13.39
C LYS A 129 8.18 -10.84 -13.07
N ASP A 130 8.16 -11.38 -11.86
CA ASP A 130 8.98 -12.53 -11.43
C ASP A 130 8.27 -13.38 -10.36
N LYS A 131 8.99 -14.32 -9.72
CA LYS A 131 8.43 -15.22 -8.70
C LYS A 131 7.85 -14.49 -7.49
N THR A 132 8.34 -13.29 -7.18
CA THR A 132 8.06 -12.55 -5.94
C THR A 132 7.49 -11.15 -6.20
N LYS A 133 7.51 -10.67 -7.44
CA LYS A 133 7.15 -9.31 -7.81
C LYS A 133 6.00 -9.28 -8.81
N TYR A 134 5.02 -8.45 -8.50
CA TYR A 134 3.92 -8.08 -9.37
C TYR A 134 3.97 -6.57 -9.58
N VAL A 135 3.78 -6.12 -10.83
CA VAL A 135 3.97 -4.73 -11.25
C VAL A 135 2.79 -4.26 -12.08
N LEU A 136 2.30 -3.07 -11.79
CA LEU A 136 1.43 -2.30 -12.66
C LEU A 136 2.34 -1.34 -13.45
N GLU A 137 2.47 -1.58 -14.75
CA GLU A 137 3.17 -0.67 -15.64
C GLU A 137 2.16 0.33 -16.19
N TYR A 138 2.49 1.62 -16.10
CA TYR A 138 1.68 2.72 -16.59
C TYR A 138 2.55 3.63 -17.45
N SER A 139 2.08 3.93 -18.66
CA SER A 139 2.82 4.63 -19.72
C SER A 139 2.02 5.79 -20.26
#